data_AF-A0A1I5W1Q8-F1
#
_entry.id   AF-A0A1I5W1Q8-F1
#
_cell.length_a   1.000
_cell.length_b   1.000
_cell.length_c   1.000
_cell.angle_alpha   90.00
_cell.angle_beta   90.00
_cell.angle_gamma   90.00
#
_symmetry.space_group_name_H-M   'P 1'
#
loop_
_entity.id
_entity.type
_entity.pdbx_description
1 polymer ?
#
loop_
_entity_poly.entity_id
_entity_poly.type
_entity_poly.pdbx_seq_one_letter_code
_entity_poly.pdbx_strand_id
1 'polypeptide(L)'
;MIKDVFILLIGFIALIKGADIFVKGSSDAAKNLKVPSVIIGLTIVALGTSAPELAVSVSAALQGSNEISVSNVVGSNIFSAYVFENI
;
A
#
# COMPACT_ATOMS: atom_id res chain seq x y z
N MET A 1 0.33 26.33 1.12
CA MET A 1 -0.95 25.77 0.66
C MET A 1 -0.87 25.18 -0.74
N ILE A 2 -0.69 25.95 -1.82
CA ILE A 2 -0.65 25.37 -3.20
C ILE A 2 0.53 24.40 -3.41
N LYS A 3 1.69 24.72 -2.81
CA LYS A 3 2.89 23.88 -2.84
C LYS A 3 2.67 22.54 -2.12
N ASP A 4 2.03 22.59 -0.96
CA ASP A 4 1.78 21.40 -0.13
C ASP A 4 0.80 20.45 -0.82
N VAL A 5 -0.26 20.98 -1.44
CA VAL A 5 -1.20 20.20 -2.26
C VAL A 5 -0.49 19.56 -3.46
N PHE A 6 0.42 20.29 -4.12
CA PHE A 6 1.17 19.76 -5.25
C PHE A 6 2.12 18.62 -4.83
N ILE A 7 2.85 18.80 -3.72
CA ILE A 7 3.72 17.77 -3.14
C ILE A 7 2.90 16.55 -2.73
N LEU A 8 1.73 16.74 -2.11
CA LEU A 8 0.83 15.67 -1.71
C LEU A 8 0.39 14.84 -2.92
N LEU A 9 -0.06 15.48 -4.01
CA LEU A 9 -0.50 14.77 -5.22
C LEU A 9 0.64 13.97 -5.85
N ILE A 10 1.83 14.56 -5.98
CA ILE A 10 2.99 13.86 -6.54
C ILE A 10 3.39 12.68 -5.66
N GLY A 11 3.48 12.89 -4.35
CA GLY A 11 3.82 11.83 -3.40
C GLY A 11 2.81 10.68 -3.45
N PHE A 12 1.53 10.99 -3.54
CA PHE A 12 0.46 9.99 -3.63
C PHE A 12 0.57 9.16 -4.92
N ILE A 13 0.75 9.80 -6.07
CA ILE A 13 0.97 9.11 -7.35
C ILE A 13 2.23 8.25 -7.29
N ALA A 14 3.31 8.77 -6.70
CA ALA A 14 4.57 8.05 -6.57
C ALA A 14 4.43 6.80 -5.69
N LEU A 15 3.68 6.87 -4.59
CA LEU A 15 3.41 5.73 -3.72
C LEU A 15 2.60 4.65 -4.44
N ILE A 16 1.50 5.02 -5.11
CA ILE A 16 0.66 4.06 -5.85
C ILE A 16 1.46 3.38 -6.95
N LYS A 17 2.12 4.16 -7.81
CA LYS A 17 2.93 3.58 -8.90
C LYS A 17 4.10 2.77 -8.39
N GLY A 18 4.73 3.21 -7.29
CA GLY A 18 5.81 2.47 -6.64
C GLY A 18 5.34 1.09 -6.17
N ALA A 19 4.17 1.03 -5.52
CA ALA A 19 3.54 -0.21 -5.09
C ALA A 19 3.19 -1.12 -6.29
N ASP A 20 2.58 -0.58 -7.35
CA ASP A 20 2.26 -1.34 -8.56
C ASP A 20 3.50 -1.96 -9.22
N ILE A 21 4.56 -1.17 -9.38
CA ILE A 21 5.84 -1.62 -9.95
C ILE A 21 6.47 -2.69 -9.05
N PHE A 22 6.44 -2.49 -7.73
CA PHE A 22 6.94 -3.45 -6.76
C PHE A 22 6.20 -4.79 -6.84
N VAL A 23 4.87 -4.77 -6.85
CA VAL A 23 4.04 -5.97 -6.98
C VAL A 23 4.33 -6.69 -8.29
N LYS A 24 4.39 -5.96 -9.41
CA LYS A 24 4.63 -6.54 -10.72
C LYS A 24 6.02 -7.17 -10.82
N GLY A 25 7.06 -6.42 -10.43
CA GLY A 25 8.44 -6.91 -10.45
C GLY A 25 8.65 -8.13 -9.55
N SER A 26 8.08 -8.10 -8.34
CA SER A 26 8.16 -9.21 -7.39
C SER A 26 7.36 -10.43 -7.87
N SER A 27 6.20 -10.22 -8.49
CA SER A 27 5.39 -11.29 -9.08
C SER A 27 6.10 -11.96 -10.25
N ASP A 28 6.75 -11.18 -11.12
CA ASP A 28 7.47 -11.71 -12.28
C ASP A 28 8.75 -12.44 -11.84
N ALA A 29 9.45 -11.94 -10.82
CA ALA A 29 10.56 -12.67 -10.19
C ALA A 29 10.10 -14.02 -9.60
N ALA A 30 8.98 -14.05 -8.86
CA ALA A 30 8.46 -15.28 -8.28
C ALA A 30 7.97 -16.29 -9.34
N LYS A 31 7.41 -15.83 -10.47
CA LYS A 31 7.08 -16.68 -11.63
C LYS A 31 8.33 -17.33 -12.22
N ASN A 32 9.43 -16.57 -12.36
CA ASN A 32 10.70 -17.12 -12.85
C ASN A 32 11.27 -18.21 -11.92
N LEU A 33 10.96 -18.12 -10.63
CA LEU A 33 11.29 -19.12 -9.61
C LEU A 33 10.28 -20.29 -9.55
N LYS A 34 9.31 -20.36 -10.47
CA LYS A 34 8.25 -21.39 -10.54
C LYS A 34 7.38 -21.47 -9.28
N VAL A 35 7.20 -20.35 -8.58
CA VAL A 35 6.29 -20.27 -7.43
C VAL A 35 4.84 -20.25 -7.93
N PRO A 36 3.91 -21.00 -7.32
CA PRO A 36 2.50 -21.00 -7.71
C PRO A 36 1.87 -19.60 -7.60
N SER A 37 1.07 -19.21 -8.60
CA SER A 37 0.44 -17.89 -8.65
C SER A 37 -0.45 -17.59 -7.44
N VAL A 38 -1.08 -18.60 -6.86
CA VAL A 38 -1.88 -18.45 -5.62
C VAL A 38 -1.03 -18.00 -4.44
N ILE A 39 0.20 -18.52 -4.31
CA ILE A 39 1.12 -18.13 -3.25
C ILE A 39 1.58 -16.69 -3.46
N ILE A 40 1.90 -16.31 -4.71
CA ILE A 40 2.28 -14.94 -5.06
C ILE A 40 1.14 -13.95 -4.74
N GLY A 41 -0.09 -14.31 -5.10
CA GLY A 41 -1.29 -13.51 -4.82
C GLY A 41 -1.55 -13.31 -3.33
N LEU A 42 -1.49 -14.39 -2.56
CA LEU A 42 -1.74 -14.37 -1.11
C LEU A 42 -0.60 -13.76 -0.28
N THR A 43 0.57 -13.51 -0.89
CA THR A 43 1.74 -12.97 -0.17
C THR A 43 2.16 -11.63 -0.74
N ILE A 44 2.91 -11.63 -1.84
CA ILE A 44 3.54 -10.46 -2.44
C ILE A 44 2.51 -9.43 -2.90
N VAL A 45 1.46 -9.88 -3.59
CA VAL A 45 0.43 -8.98 -4.10
C VAL A 45 -0.36 -8.36 -2.94
N ALA A 46 -0.83 -9.20 -2.01
CA ALA A 46 -1.54 -8.74 -0.82
C ALA A 46 -0.72 -7.75 0.05
N LEU A 47 0.59 -7.98 0.17
CA LEU A 47 1.47 -7.05 0.89
C LEU A 47 1.70 -5.74 0.11
N GLY A 48 1.88 -5.84 -1.20
CA GLY A 48 2.16 -4.66 -2.03
C GLY A 48 0.96 -3.73 -2.17
N THR A 49 -0.27 -4.24 -2.13
CA THR A 49 -1.48 -3.39 -2.09
C THR A 49 -1.58 -2.57 -0.81
N SER A 50 -0.99 -3.03 0.29
CA SER A 50 -0.97 -2.33 1.58
C SER A 50 0.33 -1.55 1.84
N ALA A 51 1.24 -1.50 0.86
CA ALA A 51 2.52 -0.84 0.98
C ALA A 51 2.41 0.70 1.10
N PRO A 52 1.53 1.39 0.34
CA PRO A 52 1.30 2.82 0.52
C PRO A 52 0.85 3.18 1.94
N GLU A 53 -0.10 2.42 2.48
CA GLU A 53 -0.67 2.59 3.82
C GLU A 53 0.40 2.37 4.87
N LEU A 54 1.22 1.32 4.73
CA LEU A 54 2.36 1.06 5.61
C LEU A 54 3.35 2.24 5.59
N ALA A 55 3.69 2.77 4.41
CA ALA A 55 4.59 3.91 4.30
C ALA A 55 4.04 5.16 5.03
N VAL A 56 2.74 5.45 4.87
CA VAL A 56 2.07 6.57 5.56
C VAL A 56 2.05 6.34 7.07
N SER A 57 1.62 5.16 7.53
CA SER A 57 1.51 4.85 8.96
C SER A 57 2.87 4.86 9.66
N VAL A 58 3.91 4.31 9.04
CA VAL A 58 5.27 4.32 9.59
C VAL A 58 5.80 5.76 9.63
N SER A 59 5.64 6.53 8.56
CA SER A 59 6.09 7.92 8.52
C SER A 59 5.40 8.78 9.58
N ALA A 60 4.07 8.61 9.76
CA ALA A 60 3.30 9.32 10.78
C ALA A 60 3.74 8.94 12.21
N ALA A 61 3.96 7.65 12.47
CA ALA A 61 4.45 7.19 13.78
C ALA A 61 5.84 7.76 14.11
N LEU A 62 6.76 7.76 13.13
CA LEU A 62 8.10 8.35 13.29
C LEU A 62 8.06 9.87 13.54
N GLN A 63 7.03 10.55 13.07
CA GLN A 63 6.79 11.97 13.30
C GLN A 63 6.01 12.25 14.61
N GLY A 64 5.75 11.23 15.44
CA GLY A 64 4.96 11.35 16.68
C GLY A 64 3.45 11.54 16.45
N SER A 65 2.98 11.43 15.21
CA SER A 65 1.58 11.57 14.82
C SER A 65 0.86 10.23 14.91
N ASN A 66 0.79 9.67 16.13
CA ASN A 66 0.24 8.32 16.36
C ASN A 66 -1.25 8.21 15.98
N GLU A 67 -2.03 9.27 16.17
CA GLU A 67 -3.45 9.30 15.77
C GLU A 67 -3.62 9.11 14.26
N ILE A 68 -2.77 9.75 13.45
CA ILE A 68 -2.76 9.60 11.98
C ILE A 68 -2.34 8.17 11.62
N SER A 69 -1.31 7.64 12.28
CA SER A 69 -0.82 6.29 12.02
C SER A 69 -1.90 5.23 12.27
N VAL A 70 -2.58 5.30 13.43
CA VAL A 70 -3.63 4.36 13.83
C VAL A 70 -4.87 4.52 12.95
N SER A 71 -5.33 5.75 12.72
CA SER A 71 -6.50 5.99 11.87
C SER A 71 -6.28 5.53 10.42
N ASN A 72 -5.06 5.66 9.89
CA ASN A 72 -4.72 5.14 8.57
C ASN A 72 -4.83 3.61 8.51
N VAL A 73 -4.30 2.88 9.49
CA VAL A 73 -4.41 1.40 9.52
C VAL A 73 -5.86 0.96 9.71
N VAL A 74 -6.55 1.51 10.70
CA VAL A 74 -7.92 1.11 11.04
C VAL A 74 -8.88 1.46 9.91
N GLY A 75 -8.78 2.67 9.37
CA GLY A 75 -9.62 3.14 8.26
C GLY A 75 -9.44 2.30 7.00
N SER A 76 -8.19 1.97 6.64
CA SER A 76 -7.89 1.18 5.44
C SER A 76 -8.42 -0.24 5.54
N ASN A 77 -8.36 -0.86 6.73
CA ASN A 77 -8.92 -2.19 6.95
C ASN A 77 -10.45 -2.20 6.91
N ILE A 78 -11.10 -1.19 7.52
CA ILE A 78 -12.57 -1.06 7.46
C ILE A 78 -13.01 -0.84 6.01
N PHE A 79 -12.33 0.06 5.28
CA PHE A 79 -12.63 0.31 3.88
C PHE A 79 -12.47 -0.96 3.04
N SER A 80 -11.37 -1.69 3.22
CA SER A 80 -11.13 -2.94 2.49
C SER A 80 -12.17 -4.01 2.80
N ALA A 81 -12.54 -4.18 4.07
CA ALA A 81 -13.59 -5.12 4.47
C ALA A 81 -14.94 -4.75 3.85
N TYR A 82 -15.34 -3.47 3.95
CA TYR A 82 -16.56 -2.97 3.34
C TYR A 82 -16.57 -3.20 1.83
N VAL A 83 -15.48 -2.89 1.15
CA VAL A 83 -15.35 -3.08 -0.31
C VAL A 83 -15.43 -4.57 -0.67
N PHE A 84 -14.72 -5.45 0.03
CA PHE A 84 -14.71 -6.89 -0.28
C PHE A 84 -16.02 -7.60 0.06
N GLU A 85 -16.76 -7.17 1.08
CA GLU A 85 -18.08 -7.72 1.39
C GLU A 85 -19.16 -7.28 0.38
N ASN A 86 -18.94 -6.18 -0.36
CA ASN A 86 -19.90 -5.62 -1.32
C ASN A 86 -19.50 -5.83 -2.80
N ILE A 87 -18.49 -6.67 -3.06
CA ILE A 87 -18.08 -7.16 -4.39
C ILE A 87 -18.55 -8.60 -4.55
#